data_AF-A0AAN3ZIR8-F1
#
_entry.id   AF-A0AAN3ZIR8-F1
#
_cell.length_a   1.000
_cell.length_b   1.000
_cell.length_c   1.000
_cell.angle_alpha   90.00
_cell.angle_beta   90.00
_cell.angle_gamma   90.00
#
_symmetry.space_group_name_H-M   'P 1'
#
loop_
_entity.id
_entity.type
_entity.pdbx_description
1 polymer ?
#
loop_
_entity_poly.entity_id
_entity_poly.type
_entity_poly.pdbx_seq_one_letter_code
_entity_poly.pdbx_strand_id
1 'polypeptide(L)'
;MESTALQQAFDTCQNNKAAWLQRKNELAAAEQEYLRLLSGEGRNVSRLDELRNIIEVRKWQVNQAAGRYIRSHEAVQHISIRDRLNDFMQQHGTALAAALAPELMGYSELTAIARNCAIQRATDALREALLSWLAKGEKINYSAQDSDILTTIGFRPDAASVDDSREKFTPAQNMIFSRK
;
A
#
# COMPACT_ATOMS: atom_id res chain seq x y z
N MET A 1 -23.22 1.70 -14.10
CA MET A 1 -21.99 2.51 -14.02
C MET A 1 -20.89 1.59 -13.54
N GLU A 2 -19.89 1.31 -14.37
CA GLU A 2 -18.74 0.51 -13.95
C GLU A 2 -17.91 1.30 -12.93
N SER A 3 -17.60 0.68 -11.79
CA SER A 3 -16.72 1.27 -10.77
C SER A 3 -15.31 1.39 -11.34
N THR A 4 -14.73 2.58 -11.31
CA THR A 4 -13.37 2.81 -11.82
C THR A 4 -12.36 1.95 -11.04
N ALA A 5 -11.22 1.62 -11.67
CA ALA A 5 -10.17 0.83 -11.01
C ALA A 5 -9.70 1.48 -9.68
N LEU A 6 -9.70 2.81 -9.62
CA LEU A 6 -9.39 3.57 -8.40
C LEU A 6 -10.43 3.34 -7.29
N GLN A 7 -11.73 3.38 -7.62
CA GLN A 7 -12.79 3.16 -6.64
C GLN A 7 -12.75 1.72 -6.10
N GLN A 8 -12.54 0.73 -6.96
CA GLN A 8 -12.39 -0.67 -6.54
C GLN A 8 -11.18 -0.87 -5.61
N ALA A 9 -10.06 -0.22 -5.92
CA ALA A 9 -8.87 -0.25 -5.07
C ALA A 9 -9.13 0.42 -3.72
N PHE A 10 -9.88 1.53 -3.70
CA PHE A 10 -10.25 2.22 -2.48
C PHE A 10 -11.14 1.36 -1.59
N ASP A 11 -12.20 0.75 -2.15
CA ASP A 11 -13.10 -0.14 -1.42
C ASP A 11 -12.32 -1.33 -0.84
N THR A 12 -11.40 -1.90 -1.62
CA THR A 12 -10.50 -2.97 -1.18
C THR A 12 -9.60 -2.52 -0.03
N CYS A 13 -9.04 -1.31 -0.10
CA CYS A 13 -8.19 -0.74 0.95
C CYS A 13 -8.95 -0.57 2.27
N GLN A 14 -10.17 -0.04 2.21
CA GLN A 14 -11.03 0.12 3.39
C GLN A 14 -11.38 -1.23 4.02
N ASN A 15 -11.76 -2.21 3.20
CA ASN A 15 -12.06 -3.56 3.65
C ASN A 15 -10.83 -4.22 4.31
N ASN A 16 -9.64 -4.07 3.73
CA ASN A 16 -8.42 -4.62 4.29
C ASN A 16 -8.03 -3.94 5.62
N LYS A 17 -8.25 -2.62 5.75
CA LYS A 17 -8.03 -1.90 7.01
C LYS A 17 -8.97 -2.41 8.09
N ALA A 18 -10.26 -2.55 7.79
CA ALA A 18 -11.24 -3.11 8.72
C ALA A 18 -10.90 -4.54 9.13
N ALA A 19 -10.50 -5.38 8.17
CA ALA A 19 -10.09 -6.76 8.44
C ALA A 19 -8.85 -6.83 9.34
N TRP A 20 -7.84 -5.97 9.13
CA TRP A 20 -6.67 -5.89 10.01
C TRP A 20 -7.05 -5.51 11.44
N LEU A 21 -7.86 -4.47 11.62
CA LEU A 21 -8.34 -4.05 12.95
C LEU A 21 -9.16 -5.14 13.63
N GLN A 22 -10.01 -5.85 12.88
CA GLN A 22 -10.76 -6.98 13.39
C GLN A 22 -9.84 -8.08 13.91
N ARG A 23 -8.78 -8.46 13.17
CA ARG A 23 -7.82 -9.47 13.62
C ARG A 23 -7.07 -9.04 14.89
N LYS A 24 -6.75 -7.76 15.03
CA LYS A 24 -6.15 -7.24 16.27
C LYS A 24 -7.09 -7.39 17.46
N ASN A 25 -8.38 -7.08 17.28
CA ASN A 25 -9.38 -7.26 18.34
C ASN A 25 -9.56 -8.74 18.72
N GLU A 26 -9.59 -9.64 17.73
CA GLU A 26 -9.67 -11.09 17.98
C GLU A 26 -8.43 -11.62 18.74
N LEU A 27 -7.24 -11.13 18.41
CA LEU A 27 -6.01 -11.44 19.14
C LEU A 27 -6.09 -10.96 20.60
N ALA A 28 -6.48 -9.70 20.81
CA ALA A 28 -6.59 -9.13 22.15
C ALA A 28 -7.60 -9.89 23.03
N ALA A 29 -8.73 -10.31 22.45
CA ALA A 29 -9.72 -11.12 23.16
C ALA A 29 -9.16 -12.50 23.57
N ALA A 30 -8.39 -13.15 22.69
CA ALA A 30 -7.76 -14.44 23.00
C ALA A 30 -6.68 -14.30 24.09
N GLU A 31 -5.86 -13.25 24.02
CA GLU A 31 -4.84 -12.95 25.04
C GLU A 31 -5.47 -12.62 26.40
N GLN A 32 -6.58 -11.89 26.42
CA GLN A 32 -7.32 -11.59 27.66
C GLN A 32 -7.87 -12.86 28.32
N GLU A 33 -8.49 -13.76 27.55
CA GLU A 33 -9.00 -15.02 28.08
C GLU A 33 -7.86 -15.92 28.60
N TYR A 34 -6.73 -15.94 27.90
CA TYR A 34 -5.55 -16.67 28.34
C TYR A 34 -5.02 -16.14 29.69
N LEU A 35 -4.90 -14.80 29.84
CA LEU A 35 -4.51 -14.17 31.10
C LEU A 35 -5.50 -14.43 32.25
N ARG A 36 -6.80 -14.45 31.95
CA ARG A 36 -7.85 -14.76 32.94
C ARG A 36 -7.69 -16.17 33.49
N LEU A 37 -7.41 -17.15 32.63
CA LEU A 37 -7.19 -18.54 33.05
C LEU A 37 -5.88 -18.72 33.83
N LEU A 38 -4.82 -17.97 33.48
CA LEU A 38 -3.58 -17.96 34.24
C LEU A 38 -3.74 -17.38 35.65
N SER A 39 -4.68 -16.44 35.82
CA SER A 39 -4.94 -15.76 37.09
C SER A 39 -5.93 -16.51 38.00
N GLY A 40 -6.57 -17.58 37.50
CA GLY A 40 -7.53 -18.38 38.27
C GLY A 40 -6.89 -19.54 39.04
N GLU A 41 -7.55 -20.05 40.08
CA GLU A 41 -7.09 -21.21 40.86
C GLU A 41 -7.17 -22.54 40.08
N GLY A 42 -7.99 -22.60 39.03
CA GLY A 42 -8.21 -23.80 38.22
C GLY A 42 -7.17 -23.97 37.10
N ARG A 43 -6.30 -24.98 37.22
CA ARG A 43 -5.34 -25.34 36.16
C ARG A 43 -5.98 -26.20 35.06
N ASN A 44 -6.72 -25.57 34.14
CA ASN A 44 -7.16 -26.24 32.91
C ASN A 44 -6.04 -26.23 31.86
N VAL A 45 -5.13 -27.19 31.97
CA VAL A 45 -3.93 -27.31 31.12
C VAL A 45 -4.30 -27.43 29.64
N SER A 46 -5.32 -28.23 29.30
CA SER A 46 -5.75 -28.42 27.91
C SER A 46 -6.29 -27.13 27.29
N ARG A 47 -7.09 -26.35 28.05
CA ARG A 47 -7.63 -25.08 27.56
C ARG A 47 -6.54 -24.01 27.39
N LEU A 48 -5.54 -23.99 28.28
CA LEU A 48 -4.39 -23.09 28.14
C LEU A 48 -3.55 -23.41 26.90
N ASP A 49 -3.31 -24.69 26.60
CA ASP A 49 -2.59 -25.12 25.39
C ASP A 49 -3.37 -24.77 24.11
N GLU A 50 -4.69 -24.98 24.11
CA GLU A 50 -5.57 -24.60 23.01
C GLU A 50 -5.51 -23.08 22.75
N LEU A 51 -5.62 -22.26 23.79
CA LEU A 51 -5.56 -20.79 23.66
C LEU A 51 -4.19 -20.31 23.19
N ARG A 52 -3.10 -20.95 23.63
CA ARG A 52 -1.76 -20.64 23.13
C ARG A 52 -1.67 -20.87 21.62
N ASN A 53 -2.17 -22.00 21.15
CA ASN A 53 -2.23 -22.32 19.72
C ASN A 53 -3.09 -21.30 18.94
N ILE A 54 -4.25 -20.91 19.49
CA ILE A 54 -5.12 -19.89 18.89
C ILE A 54 -4.40 -18.54 18.80
N ILE A 55 -3.73 -18.10 19.87
CA ILE A 55 -3.00 -16.83 19.90
C ILE A 55 -1.91 -16.79 18.81
N GLU A 56 -1.16 -17.88 18.63
CA GLU A 56 -0.15 -17.97 17.55
C GLU A 56 -0.79 -17.81 16.16
N VAL A 57 -1.92 -18.48 15.90
CA VAL A 57 -2.67 -18.32 14.65
C VAL A 57 -3.16 -16.88 14.48
N ARG A 58 -3.69 -16.26 15.55
CA ARG A 58 -4.17 -14.86 15.50
C ARG A 58 -3.06 -13.87 15.23
N LYS A 59 -1.86 -14.04 15.80
CA LYS A 59 -0.69 -13.22 15.50
C LYS A 59 -0.32 -13.30 14.01
N TRP A 60 -0.30 -14.50 13.45
CA TRP A 60 -0.10 -14.68 12.01
C TRP A 60 -1.20 -14.00 11.18
N GLN A 61 -2.47 -14.13 11.56
CA GLN A 61 -3.58 -13.48 10.85
C GLN A 61 -3.47 -11.95 10.87
N VAL A 62 -3.06 -11.36 11.99
CA VAL A 62 -2.79 -9.92 12.12
C VAL A 62 -1.67 -9.50 11.17
N ASN A 63 -0.54 -10.22 11.17
CA ASN A 63 0.59 -9.95 10.28
C ASN A 63 0.18 -9.96 8.80
N GLN A 64 -0.54 -11.00 8.39
CA GLN A 64 -1.00 -11.14 7.01
C GLN A 64 -2.01 -10.06 6.60
N ALA A 65 -2.93 -9.71 7.50
CA ALA A 65 -3.93 -8.66 7.25
C ALA A 65 -3.29 -7.27 7.17
N ALA A 66 -2.34 -6.97 8.06
CA ALA A 66 -1.57 -5.73 8.02
C ALA A 66 -0.81 -5.57 6.71
N GLY A 67 -0.11 -6.62 6.26
CA GLY A 67 0.58 -6.61 4.97
C GLY A 67 -0.36 -6.44 3.77
N ARG A 68 -1.55 -7.04 3.79
CA ARG A 68 -2.57 -6.81 2.74
C ARG A 68 -3.08 -5.37 2.73
N TYR A 69 -3.33 -4.80 3.90
CA TYR A 69 -3.74 -3.39 4.03
C TYR A 69 -2.69 -2.45 3.42
N ILE A 70 -1.42 -2.57 3.80
CA ILE A 70 -0.32 -1.75 3.26
C ILE A 70 -0.29 -1.81 1.73
N ARG A 71 -0.27 -3.01 1.15
CA ARG A 71 -0.23 -3.16 -0.31
C ARG A 71 -1.45 -2.56 -1.00
N SER A 72 -2.64 -2.70 -0.41
CA SER A 72 -3.85 -2.08 -0.97
C SER A 72 -3.88 -0.56 -0.84
N HIS A 73 -3.30 0.00 0.22
CA HIS A 73 -3.14 1.45 0.39
C HIS A 73 -2.20 2.03 -0.68
N GLU A 74 -1.04 1.40 -0.89
CA GLU A 74 -0.09 1.77 -1.94
C GLU A 74 -0.70 1.62 -3.34
N ALA A 75 -1.54 0.60 -3.56
CA ALA A 75 -2.21 0.41 -4.84
C ALA A 75 -3.18 1.56 -5.17
N VAL A 76 -3.94 2.08 -4.20
CA VAL A 76 -4.81 3.25 -4.40
C VAL A 76 -3.99 4.46 -4.83
N GLN A 77 -2.90 4.74 -4.11
CA GLN A 77 -2.00 5.86 -4.44
C GLN A 77 -1.38 5.69 -5.82
N HIS A 78 -0.91 4.48 -6.15
CA HIS A 78 -0.30 4.18 -7.44
C HIS A 78 -1.27 4.38 -8.61
N ILE A 79 -2.50 3.86 -8.49
CA ILE A 79 -3.53 4.02 -9.52
C ILE A 79 -3.89 5.50 -9.70
N SER A 80 -4.09 6.24 -8.61
CA SER A 80 -4.36 7.68 -8.69
C SER A 80 -3.21 8.42 -9.37
N ILE A 81 -1.95 8.23 -8.95
CA ILE A 81 -0.79 8.88 -9.57
C ILE A 81 -0.75 8.61 -11.07
N ARG A 82 -0.94 7.35 -11.49
CA ARG A 82 -0.95 6.97 -12.90
C ARG A 82 -2.07 7.67 -13.67
N ASP A 83 -3.29 7.61 -13.17
CA ASP A 83 -4.46 8.13 -13.87
C ASP A 83 -4.41 9.67 -13.95
N ARG A 84 -4.00 10.35 -12.85
CA ARG A 84 -3.82 11.81 -12.83
C ARG A 84 -2.68 12.26 -13.75
N LEU A 85 -1.56 11.52 -13.81
CA LEU A 85 -0.46 11.83 -14.73
C LEU A 85 -0.86 11.59 -16.19
N ASN A 86 -1.69 10.60 -16.49
CA ASN A 86 -2.23 10.41 -17.83
C ASN A 86 -3.12 11.59 -18.25
N ASP A 87 -4.01 12.05 -17.36
CA ASP A 87 -4.84 13.24 -17.61
C ASP A 87 -3.99 14.51 -17.80
N PHE A 88 -2.91 14.65 -17.02
CA PHE A 88 -1.93 15.72 -17.19
C PHE A 88 -1.24 15.65 -18.56
N MET A 89 -0.79 14.47 -18.97
CA MET A 89 -0.17 14.26 -20.28
C MET A 89 -1.15 14.49 -21.44
N GLN A 90 -2.44 14.20 -21.24
CA GLN A 90 -3.46 14.51 -22.24
C GLN A 90 -3.62 16.02 -22.47
N GLN A 91 -3.43 16.83 -21.42
CA GLN A 91 -3.58 18.30 -21.49
C GLN A 91 -2.27 19.03 -21.86
N HIS A 92 -1.13 18.51 -21.38
CA HIS A 92 0.16 19.20 -21.45
C HIS A 92 1.27 18.41 -22.15
N GLY A 93 0.97 17.20 -22.63
CA GLY A 93 1.96 16.28 -23.19
C GLY A 93 2.69 16.85 -24.41
N THR A 94 2.01 17.60 -25.28
CA THR A 94 2.65 18.24 -26.44
C THR A 94 3.68 19.28 -26.01
N ALA A 95 3.33 20.13 -25.03
CA ALA A 95 4.24 21.16 -24.52
C ALA A 95 5.45 20.53 -23.81
N LEU A 96 5.20 19.48 -23.02
CA LEU A 96 6.27 18.75 -22.35
C LEU A 96 7.20 18.04 -23.35
N ALA A 97 6.64 17.36 -24.34
CA ALA A 97 7.42 16.68 -25.37
C ALA A 97 8.23 17.67 -26.22
N ALA A 98 7.70 18.87 -26.49
CA ALA A 98 8.43 19.93 -27.18
C ALA A 98 9.62 20.45 -26.34
N ALA A 99 9.44 20.64 -25.03
CA ALA A 99 10.54 21.03 -24.13
C ALA A 99 11.64 19.97 -24.06
N LEU A 100 11.27 18.70 -24.20
CA LEU A 100 12.19 17.55 -24.22
C LEU A 100 12.57 17.09 -25.64
N ALA A 101 12.25 17.87 -26.67
CA ALA A 101 12.45 17.49 -28.06
C ALA A 101 13.91 17.08 -28.41
N PRO A 102 14.97 17.72 -27.86
CA PRO A 102 16.34 17.29 -28.13
C PRO A 102 16.62 15.83 -27.74
N GLU A 103 15.89 15.27 -26.78
CA GLU A 103 16.01 13.87 -26.37
C GLU A 103 14.95 12.97 -27.02
N LEU A 104 13.75 13.49 -27.27
CA LEU A 104 12.58 12.68 -27.64
C LEU A 104 12.13 12.82 -29.10
N MET A 105 12.71 13.72 -29.88
CA MET A 105 12.34 13.87 -31.29
C MET A 105 12.68 12.58 -32.06
N GLY A 106 11.70 12.06 -32.82
CA GLY A 106 11.84 10.79 -33.54
C GLY A 106 11.81 9.54 -32.65
N TYR A 107 11.35 9.63 -31.41
CA TYR A 107 11.35 8.51 -30.46
C TYR A 107 10.73 7.20 -31.01
N SER A 108 9.69 7.30 -31.84
CA SER A 108 9.03 6.16 -32.49
C SER A 108 9.92 5.39 -33.47
N GLU A 109 10.97 6.03 -33.99
CA GLU A 109 11.88 5.48 -35.01
C GLU A 109 13.19 4.95 -34.39
N LEU A 110 13.41 5.21 -33.09
CA LEU A 110 14.64 4.84 -32.40
C LEU A 110 14.72 3.33 -32.12
N THR A 111 15.95 2.81 -32.18
CA THR A 111 16.27 1.45 -31.71
C THR A 111 15.99 1.32 -30.21
N ALA A 112 15.85 0.09 -29.71
CA ALA A 112 15.58 -0.13 -28.28
C ALA A 112 16.66 0.52 -27.37
N ILE A 113 17.94 0.43 -27.75
CA ILE A 113 19.05 1.04 -27.01
C ILE A 113 18.93 2.56 -27.02
N ALA A 114 18.67 3.16 -28.19
CA ALA A 114 18.52 4.60 -28.32
C ALA A 114 17.29 5.12 -27.53
N ARG A 115 16.16 4.40 -27.53
CA ARG A 115 14.98 4.72 -26.73
C ARG A 115 15.27 4.73 -25.23
N ASN A 116 15.97 3.72 -24.73
CA ASN A 116 16.33 3.66 -23.31
C ASN A 116 17.20 4.87 -22.89
N CYS A 117 18.20 5.22 -23.70
CA CYS A 117 19.05 6.38 -23.46
C CYS A 117 18.26 7.70 -23.49
N ALA A 118 17.37 7.86 -24.48
CA ALA A 118 16.50 9.03 -24.62
C ALA A 118 15.58 9.21 -23.39
N ILE A 119 14.91 8.12 -22.96
CA ILE A 119 14.04 8.16 -21.77
C ILE A 119 14.82 8.47 -20.50
N GLN A 120 16.01 7.89 -20.32
CA GLN A 120 16.81 8.15 -19.13
C GLN A 120 17.18 9.64 -19.02
N ARG A 121 17.74 10.23 -20.09
CA ARG A 121 18.12 11.64 -20.08
C ARG A 121 16.92 12.58 -19.96
N ALA A 122 15.80 12.27 -20.62
CA ALA A 122 14.57 13.03 -20.46
C ALA A 122 14.02 12.96 -19.02
N THR A 123 14.14 11.79 -18.37
CA THR A 123 13.73 11.59 -16.97
C THR A 123 14.64 12.37 -16.02
N ASP A 124 15.95 12.41 -16.28
CA ASP A 124 16.89 13.20 -15.49
C ASP A 124 16.58 14.70 -15.59
N ALA A 125 16.28 15.21 -16.79
CA ALA A 125 15.85 16.59 -16.99
C ALA A 125 14.54 16.92 -16.25
N LEU A 126 13.55 16.01 -16.31
CA LEU A 126 12.29 16.13 -15.57
C LEU A 126 12.49 16.15 -14.06
N ARG A 127 13.39 15.31 -13.54
CA ARG A 127 13.73 15.26 -12.12
C ARG A 127 14.30 16.59 -11.65
N GLU A 128 15.25 17.17 -12.38
CA GLU A 128 15.87 18.44 -12.02
C GLU A 128 14.87 19.60 -12.05
N ALA A 129 13.99 19.63 -13.07
CA ALA A 129 12.90 20.61 -13.14
C ALA A 129 11.94 20.49 -11.95
N LEU A 130 11.56 19.26 -11.58
CA LEU A 130 10.70 19.00 -10.44
C LEU A 130 11.35 19.41 -9.11
N LEU A 131 12.62 19.07 -8.89
CA LEU A 131 13.38 19.48 -7.70
C LEU A 131 13.47 21.02 -7.59
N SER A 132 13.74 21.70 -8.70
CA SER A 132 13.80 23.17 -8.76
C SER A 132 12.45 23.82 -8.43
N TRP A 133 11.34 23.20 -8.86
CA TRP A 133 9.99 23.65 -8.49
C TRP A 133 9.68 23.40 -7.02
N LEU A 134 9.99 22.20 -6.50
CA LEU A 134 9.80 21.83 -5.09
C LEU A 134 10.59 22.73 -4.13
N ALA A 135 11.78 23.19 -4.53
CA ALA A 135 12.62 24.10 -3.75
C ALA A 135 11.95 25.46 -3.46
N LYS A 136 10.91 25.83 -4.21
CA LYS A 136 10.11 27.04 -3.95
C LYS A 136 9.23 26.91 -2.69
N GLY A 137 9.05 25.70 -2.17
CA GLY A 137 8.32 25.46 -0.92
C GLY A 137 6.79 25.64 -1.03
N GLU A 138 6.24 25.54 -2.24
CA GLU A 138 4.79 25.62 -2.44
C GLU A 138 4.09 24.41 -1.78
N LYS A 139 2.95 24.65 -1.13
CA LYS A 139 2.19 23.58 -0.48
C LYS A 139 1.50 22.72 -1.54
N ILE A 140 1.84 21.44 -1.56
CA ILE A 140 1.26 20.45 -2.49
C ILE A 140 0.01 19.85 -1.88
N ASN A 141 -1.09 19.88 -2.63
CA ASN A 141 -2.35 19.24 -2.28
C ASN A 141 -2.68 18.15 -3.31
N TYR A 142 -3.59 17.25 -2.95
CA TYR A 142 -4.09 16.24 -3.90
C TYR A 142 -4.85 16.86 -5.05
N SER A 143 -4.85 16.19 -6.20
CA SER A 143 -5.72 16.54 -7.33
C SER A 143 -7.18 16.53 -6.86
N ALA A 144 -7.95 17.55 -7.25
CA ALA A 144 -9.34 17.72 -6.79
C ALA A 144 -10.22 16.48 -7.06
N GLN A 145 -9.98 15.79 -8.17
CA GLN A 145 -10.73 14.59 -8.57
C GLN A 145 -10.56 13.39 -7.62
N ASP A 146 -9.38 13.23 -7.02
CA ASP A 146 -9.06 12.08 -6.16
C ASP A 146 -8.87 12.49 -4.69
N SER A 147 -9.12 13.77 -4.37
CA SER A 147 -8.79 14.36 -3.07
C SER A 147 -9.52 13.67 -1.92
N ASP A 148 -10.82 13.39 -2.09
CA ASP A 148 -11.63 12.73 -1.05
C ASP A 148 -11.12 11.32 -0.74
N ILE A 149 -10.81 10.54 -1.79
CA ILE A 149 -10.26 9.19 -1.69
C ILE A 149 -8.91 9.21 -0.98
N LEU A 150 -7.97 10.04 -1.45
CA LEU A 150 -6.60 10.10 -0.93
C LEU A 150 -6.55 10.66 0.49
N THR A 151 -7.41 11.63 0.82
CA THR A 151 -7.55 12.15 2.18
C THR A 151 -8.13 11.11 3.11
N THR A 152 -9.12 10.34 2.66
CA THR A 152 -9.77 9.30 3.48
C THR A 152 -8.85 8.14 3.83
N ILE A 153 -8.00 7.69 2.89
CA ILE A 153 -7.03 6.62 3.18
C ILE A 153 -5.81 7.11 3.98
N GLY A 154 -5.57 8.42 4.02
CA GLY A 154 -4.40 9.03 4.62
C GLY A 154 -3.13 8.91 3.77
N PHE A 155 -2.12 9.74 4.08
CA PHE A 155 -0.89 9.83 3.28
C PHE A 155 -0.02 8.57 3.33
N ARG A 156 -0.03 7.85 4.45
CA ARG A 156 0.71 6.59 4.66
C ARG A 156 -0.16 5.59 5.40
N PRO A 157 0.12 4.29 5.24
CA PRO A 157 -0.44 3.28 6.14
C PRO A 157 -0.10 3.60 7.59
N ASP A 158 -0.96 3.18 8.50
CA ASP A 158 -0.72 3.31 9.94
C ASP A 158 0.60 2.64 10.34
N ALA A 159 1.43 3.30 11.16
CA ALA A 159 2.73 2.77 11.58
C ALA A 159 2.60 1.40 12.30
N ALA A 160 1.52 1.18 13.05
CA ALA A 160 1.26 -0.09 13.70
C ALA A 160 1.09 -1.24 12.69
N SER A 161 0.59 -0.96 11.48
CA SER A 161 0.47 -1.98 10.43
C SER A 161 1.85 -2.43 9.90
N VAL A 162 2.84 -1.54 9.93
CA VAL A 162 4.23 -1.87 9.54
C VAL A 162 4.88 -2.75 10.59
N ASP A 163 4.67 -2.46 11.87
CA ASP A 163 5.17 -3.30 12.97
C ASP A 163 4.49 -4.68 12.96
N ASP A 164 3.16 -4.72 12.82
CA ASP A 164 2.39 -5.96 12.76
C ASP A 164 2.81 -6.86 11.58
N SER A 165 3.22 -6.28 10.44
CA SER A 165 3.65 -7.02 9.24
C SER A 165 5.16 -7.27 9.15
N ARG A 166 5.95 -6.88 10.16
CA ARG A 166 7.43 -7.00 10.12
C ARG A 166 7.91 -8.45 10.18
N GLU A 167 7.22 -9.29 10.94
CA GLU A 167 7.57 -10.72 11.05
C GLU A 167 7.40 -11.43 9.71
N LYS A 168 8.36 -12.30 9.37
CA LYS A 168 8.36 -13.02 8.09
C LYS A 168 7.98 -14.48 8.31
N PHE A 169 6.99 -14.93 7.56
CA PHE A 169 6.56 -16.31 7.53
C PHE A 169 6.96 -16.98 6.22
N THR A 170 7.58 -18.16 6.34
CA THR A 170 7.90 -19.00 5.18
C THR A 170 6.62 -19.52 4.52
N PRO A 171 6.67 -19.91 3.23
CA PRO A 171 5.53 -20.55 2.58
C PRO A 171 5.00 -21.78 3.33
N ALA A 172 5.88 -22.58 3.93
CA ALA A 172 5.50 -23.73 4.76
C ALA A 172 4.70 -23.31 6.00
N GLN A 173 5.16 -22.29 6.74
CA GLN A 173 4.42 -21.75 7.89
C GLN A 173 3.07 -21.17 7.45
N ASN A 174 3.03 -20.44 6.34
CA ASN A 174 1.78 -19.91 5.79
C ASN A 174 0.78 -21.01 5.45
N MET A 175 1.23 -22.16 4.91
CA MET A 175 0.36 -23.31 4.66
C MET A 175 -0.14 -23.97 5.94
N ILE A 176 0.64 -23.97 7.02
CA ILE A 176 0.22 -24.54 8.30
C ILE A 176 -0.82 -23.62 8.96
N PHE A 177 -0.51 -22.33 9.07
CA PHE A 177 -1.42 -21.38 9.70
C PHE A 177 -2.70 -21.11 8.90
N SER A 178 -2.68 -21.26 7.58
CA SER A 178 -3.91 -21.12 6.77
C SER A 178 -4.87 -22.31 6.89
N ARG A 179 -4.38 -23.48 7.33
CA ARG A 179 -5.21 -24.66 7.60
C ARG A 179 -5.77 -24.70 9.02
N LYS A 180 -5.14 -23.97 9.95
CA LYS A 180 -5.57 -23.81 11.34
C LYS A 180 -6.64 -22.73 11.44
#